data_AF-A0A9K3LD84-F1
#
_entry.id   AF-A0A9K3LD84-F1
#
_cell.length_a   1.000
_cell.length_b   1.000
_cell.length_c   1.000
_cell.angle_alpha   90.00
_cell.angle_beta   90.00
_cell.angle_gamma   90.00
#
_symmetry.space_group_name_H-M   'P 1'
#
loop_
_entity.id
_entity.type
_entity.pdbx_description
1 polymer ?
#
loop_
_entity_poly.entity_id
_entity_poly.type
_entity_poly.pdbx_seq_one_letter_code
_entity_poly.pdbx_strand_id
1 'polypeptide(L)'
;MLSPPRSSILERWMFYFLFIGIILPASSVHGYASWLKCFLELDEEEIVMHHPMKPPQDAEYEVFLEIQPYGESTWTVADEYTLLTTSSKDVTTTSATSTIQSLKVRLRVPPALKLEEVQYVVEVQGPHAVFVDLGVMCDGKRAFSRSYDEHVVLQINTSTTSEENDTTTTTEDDNNDIRLLAGWAHTYGPVSLTQTMTIKQKAVDSKIGEEL
;
A
#
# COMPACT_ATOMS: atom_id res chain seq x y z
N MET A 1 -55.44 29.52 44.39
CA MET A 1 -53.97 29.35 44.42
C MET A 1 -53.69 27.88 44.20
N LEU A 2 -53.27 27.50 42.98
CA LEU A 2 -52.98 26.11 42.61
C LEU A 2 -51.47 25.91 42.71
N SER A 3 -51.04 24.97 43.55
CA SER A 3 -49.62 24.60 43.69
C SER A 3 -49.11 23.93 42.41
N PRO A 4 -47.91 24.27 41.94
CA PRO A 4 -47.33 23.58 40.79
C PRO A 4 -46.92 22.15 41.18
N PRO A 5 -47.06 21.18 40.25
CA PRO A 5 -46.63 19.81 40.50
C PRO A 5 -45.11 19.75 40.63
N ARG A 6 -44.64 19.05 41.68
CA ARG A 6 -43.22 18.72 41.87
C ARG A 6 -42.82 17.67 40.83
N SER A 7 -42.38 18.10 39.65
CA SER A 7 -41.71 17.18 38.71
C SER A 7 -40.43 16.68 39.37
N SER A 8 -40.31 15.37 39.54
CA SER A 8 -39.14 14.77 40.17
C SER A 8 -37.90 15.06 39.31
N ILE A 9 -36.80 15.45 39.96
CA ILE A 9 -35.54 15.81 39.29
C ILE A 9 -35.07 14.68 38.35
N LEU A 10 -35.37 13.42 38.67
CA LEU A 10 -35.04 12.24 37.88
C LEU A 10 -35.67 12.22 36.48
N GLU A 11 -36.92 12.68 36.31
CA GLU A 11 -37.57 12.70 35.00
C GLU A 11 -36.89 13.71 34.06
N ARG A 12 -36.41 14.85 34.59
CA ARG A 12 -35.71 15.85 33.79
C ARG A 12 -34.38 15.37 33.25
N TRP A 13 -33.66 14.53 34.00
CA TRP A 13 -32.39 13.94 33.53
C TRP A 13 -32.61 12.87 32.46
N MET A 14 -33.68 12.08 32.58
CA MET A 14 -33.96 11.00 31.63
C MET A 14 -34.25 11.53 30.22
N PHE A 15 -34.99 12.65 30.11
CA PHE A 15 -35.21 13.31 28.81
C PHE A 15 -33.94 13.95 28.25
N TYR A 16 -33.03 14.45 29.10
CA TYR A 16 -31.77 15.04 28.66
C TYR A 16 -30.81 13.99 28.07
N PHE A 17 -30.71 12.79 28.68
CA PHE A 17 -29.93 11.68 28.14
C PHE A 17 -30.53 11.12 26.84
N LEU A 18 -31.86 11.06 26.72
CA LEU A 18 -32.53 10.61 25.50
C LEU A 18 -32.31 11.59 24.34
N PHE A 19 -32.29 12.90 24.60
CA PHE A 19 -32.03 13.92 23.57
C PHE A 19 -30.57 14.00 23.15
N ILE A 20 -29.62 13.81 24.08
CA ILE A 20 -28.17 13.76 23.74
C ILE A 20 -27.84 12.53 22.88
N GLY A 21 -28.54 11.41 23.06
CA GLY A 21 -28.34 10.19 22.26
C GLY A 21 -28.88 10.25 20.83
N ILE A 22 -29.83 11.16 20.52
CA ILE A 22 -30.43 11.30 19.18
C ILE A 22 -29.75 12.42 18.37
N ILE A 23 -29.14 13.41 19.02
CA ILE A 23 -28.51 14.57 18.34
C ILE A 23 -27.02 14.36 18.05
N LEU A 24 -26.39 13.35 18.64
CA LEU A 24 -25.09 12.91 18.15
C LEU A 24 -25.35 11.95 16.99
N PRO A 25 -25.33 12.37 15.71
CA PRO A 25 -25.02 11.39 14.68
C PRO A 25 -23.73 10.74 15.17
N ALA A 26 -23.74 9.42 15.27
CA ALA A 26 -22.50 8.68 15.20
C ALA A 26 -21.92 9.06 13.84
N SER A 27 -21.18 10.18 13.80
CA SER A 27 -20.24 10.51 12.76
C SER A 27 -19.19 9.41 12.89
N SER A 28 -19.57 8.25 12.37
CA SER A 28 -18.66 7.32 11.78
C SER A 28 -18.01 8.10 10.65
N VAL A 29 -17.04 8.93 11.04
CA VAL A 29 -15.93 9.33 10.19
C VAL A 29 -15.23 8.01 9.89
N HIS A 30 -15.87 7.20 9.02
CA HIS A 30 -15.27 6.08 8.34
C HIS A 30 -14.06 6.69 7.68
N GLY A 31 -12.89 6.33 8.19
CA GLY A 31 -11.67 7.10 8.10
C GLY A 31 -11.49 7.68 6.71
N TYR A 32 -11.56 9.01 6.64
CA TYR A 32 -10.97 9.72 5.51
C TYR A 32 -9.58 9.14 5.34
N ALA A 33 -9.35 8.65 4.15
CA ALA A 33 -8.19 7.84 3.87
C ALA A 33 -6.94 8.67 4.20
N SER A 34 -6.21 8.26 5.24
CA SER A 34 -4.98 8.91 5.67
C SER A 34 -3.88 8.85 4.60
N TRP A 35 -4.16 8.16 3.50
CA TRP A 35 -3.32 7.98 2.33
C TRP A 35 -3.04 9.28 1.53
N LEU A 36 -3.81 10.36 1.76
CA LEU A 36 -3.73 11.60 0.96
C LEU A 36 -3.14 12.80 1.68
N LYS A 37 -2.70 12.63 2.94
CA LYS A 37 -2.16 13.72 3.77
C LYS A 37 -0.96 14.47 3.17
N CYS A 38 -0.33 13.91 2.13
CA CYS A 38 0.86 14.44 1.49
C CYS A 38 0.61 15.33 0.26
N PHE A 39 -0.62 15.36 -0.27
CA PHE A 39 -0.95 16.32 -1.32
C PHE A 39 -1.55 17.57 -0.67
N LEU A 40 -0.74 18.61 -0.49
CA LEU A 40 -1.19 19.86 0.13
C LEU A 40 -2.00 20.76 -0.84
N GLU A 41 -2.01 20.43 -2.12
CA GLU A 41 -2.76 21.11 -3.18
C GLU A 41 -3.37 20.03 -4.07
N LEU A 42 -4.56 19.57 -3.69
CA LEU A 42 -5.29 18.56 -4.45
C LEU A 42 -6.13 19.25 -5.52
N ASP A 43 -5.91 18.85 -6.77
CA ASP A 43 -6.75 19.27 -7.89
C ASP A 43 -8.14 18.61 -7.70
N GLU A 44 -9.22 19.37 -7.93
CA GLU A 44 -10.60 18.90 -7.71
C GLU A 44 -10.99 17.73 -8.64
N GLU A 45 -10.14 17.42 -9.62
CA GLU A 45 -10.31 16.39 -10.62
C GLU A 45 -9.77 15.00 -10.20
N GLU A 46 -9.06 14.88 -9.07
CA GLU A 46 -8.46 13.61 -8.64
C GLU A 46 -9.47 12.75 -7.86
N ILE A 47 -9.88 11.64 -8.46
CA ILE A 47 -11.16 11.01 -8.11
C ILE A 47 -11.06 10.06 -6.92
N VAL A 48 -9.85 9.53 -6.73
CA VAL A 48 -9.51 8.53 -5.72
C VAL A 48 -9.66 9.07 -4.28
N MET A 49 -10.08 10.32 -4.11
CA MET A 49 -9.85 11.08 -2.88
C MET A 49 -11.06 11.35 -2.02
N HIS A 50 -12.27 11.07 -2.53
CA HIS A 50 -13.51 11.50 -1.90
C HIS A 50 -14.40 10.36 -1.40
N HIS A 51 -14.00 9.10 -1.62
CA HIS A 51 -14.87 7.95 -1.34
C HIS A 51 -14.31 7.02 -0.24
N PRO A 52 -15.19 6.41 0.58
CA PRO A 52 -14.79 5.37 1.52
C PRO A 52 -14.22 4.16 0.76
N MET A 53 -13.14 3.60 1.29
CA MET A 53 -12.45 2.47 0.67
C MET A 53 -13.22 1.17 0.90
N LYS A 54 -13.37 0.38 -0.17
CA LYS A 54 -13.87 -1.00 -0.12
C LYS A 54 -12.71 -1.99 -0.04
N PRO A 55 -12.85 -3.06 0.77
CA PRO A 55 -11.87 -4.14 0.75
C PRO A 55 -11.93 -4.89 -0.60
N PRO A 56 -10.89 -5.67 -0.95
CA PRO A 56 -10.80 -6.31 -2.26
C PRO A 56 -11.95 -7.27 -2.56
N GLN A 57 -12.54 -7.89 -1.53
CA GLN A 57 -13.66 -8.84 -1.67
C GLN A 57 -14.98 -8.16 -2.07
N ASP A 58 -15.10 -6.86 -1.82
CA ASP A 58 -16.30 -6.06 -2.09
C ASP A 58 -16.13 -5.17 -3.34
N ALA A 59 -15.00 -5.28 -4.03
CA ALA A 59 -14.74 -4.56 -5.27
C ALA A 59 -15.62 -5.09 -6.40
N GLU A 60 -16.13 -4.20 -7.25
CA GLU A 60 -16.96 -4.59 -8.42
C GLU A 60 -16.14 -5.36 -9.46
N TYR A 61 -14.86 -4.99 -9.60
CA TYR A 61 -13.93 -5.60 -10.52
C TYR A 61 -12.70 -6.11 -9.77
N GLU A 62 -12.19 -7.24 -10.23
CA GLU A 62 -10.93 -7.77 -9.74
C GLU A 62 -9.76 -7.06 -10.43
N VAL A 63 -8.99 -6.31 -9.65
CA VAL A 63 -7.86 -5.51 -10.11
C VAL A 63 -6.63 -5.93 -9.31
N PHE A 64 -5.53 -6.16 -10.02
CA PHE A 64 -4.28 -6.64 -9.45
C PHE A 64 -3.14 -5.67 -9.68
N LEU A 65 -2.11 -5.77 -8.86
CA LEU A 65 -0.82 -5.16 -9.17
C LEU A 65 -0.07 -6.02 -10.19
N GLU A 66 0.62 -5.37 -11.12
CA GLU A 66 1.65 -5.99 -11.94
C GLU A 66 3.00 -5.35 -11.66
N ILE A 67 4.04 -6.18 -11.65
CA ILE A 67 5.42 -5.74 -11.51
C ILE A 67 6.23 -6.12 -12.75
N GLN A 68 7.12 -5.23 -13.15
CA GLN A 68 8.13 -5.49 -14.16
C GLN A 68 9.49 -4.97 -13.65
N PRO A 69 10.55 -5.81 -13.61
CA PRO A 69 11.90 -5.34 -13.34
C PRO A 69 12.33 -4.28 -14.36
N TYR A 70 13.03 -3.25 -13.91
CA TYR A 70 13.46 -2.21 -14.83
C TYR A 70 14.46 -2.77 -15.87
N GLY A 71 14.17 -2.56 -17.15
CA GLY A 71 14.93 -3.12 -18.27
C GLY A 71 14.37 -4.43 -18.82
N GLU A 72 13.44 -5.08 -18.11
CA GLU A 72 12.70 -6.24 -18.60
C GLU A 72 11.45 -5.83 -19.39
N SER A 73 10.93 -6.75 -20.19
CA SER A 73 9.73 -6.53 -21.04
C SER A 73 8.48 -7.25 -20.54
N THR A 74 8.61 -8.19 -19.59
CA THR A 74 7.51 -9.02 -19.12
C THR A 74 6.92 -8.46 -17.83
N TRP A 75 5.60 -8.34 -17.79
CA TRP A 75 4.83 -7.99 -16.59
C TRP A 75 4.43 -9.27 -15.86
N THR A 76 4.59 -9.27 -14.54
CA THR A 76 4.24 -10.40 -13.68
C THR A 76 3.10 -10.01 -12.76
N VAL A 77 2.08 -10.86 -12.71
CA VAL A 77 0.98 -10.77 -11.74
C VAL A 77 1.14 -11.94 -10.79
N ALA A 78 1.41 -11.63 -9.53
CA ALA A 78 1.55 -12.63 -8.49
C ALA A 78 1.23 -12.01 -7.13
N ASP A 79 0.67 -12.81 -6.23
CA ASP A 79 0.52 -12.41 -4.83
C ASP A 79 1.89 -12.31 -4.15
N GLU A 80 2.87 -13.04 -4.69
CA GLU A 80 4.24 -13.08 -4.20
C GLU A 80 5.24 -12.92 -5.35
N TYR A 81 6.19 -11.99 -5.20
CA TYR A 81 7.28 -11.76 -6.15
C TYR A 81 8.63 -11.98 -5.46
N THR A 82 9.47 -12.86 -6.01
CA THR A 82 10.80 -13.12 -5.44
C THR A 82 11.88 -12.29 -6.14
N LEU A 83 12.50 -11.41 -5.39
CA LEU A 83 13.64 -10.62 -5.81
C LEU A 83 14.93 -11.42 -5.61
N LEU A 84 15.62 -11.77 -6.70
CA LEU A 84 16.90 -12.45 -6.62
C LEU A 84 18.02 -11.42 -6.41
N THR A 85 18.76 -11.55 -5.32
CA THR A 85 19.96 -10.74 -5.05
C THR A 85 21.20 -11.59 -5.27
N THR A 86 22.03 -11.18 -6.23
CA THR A 86 23.34 -11.80 -6.46
C THR A 86 24.34 -11.23 -5.46
N SER A 87 24.71 -12.02 -4.45
CA SER A 87 25.80 -11.67 -3.55
C SER A 87 27.13 -11.99 -4.25
N SER A 88 27.83 -10.97 -4.73
CA SER A 88 29.20 -11.15 -5.24
C SER A 88 30.14 -11.37 -4.05
N LYS A 89 30.56 -12.61 -3.83
CA LYS A 89 31.45 -13.00 -2.72
C LYS A 89 32.92 -12.61 -2.96
N ASP A 90 33.25 -12.02 -4.11
CA ASP A 90 34.63 -11.70 -4.51
C ASP A 90 35.01 -10.23 -4.29
N VAL A 91 34.97 -9.73 -3.04
CA VAL A 91 35.79 -8.57 -2.65
C VAL A 91 36.20 -8.71 -1.19
N THR A 92 37.48 -8.98 -0.97
CA THR A 92 38.18 -8.96 0.33
C THR A 92 38.28 -7.52 0.84
N THR A 93 37.17 -6.84 1.12
CA THR A 93 37.17 -5.54 1.81
C THR A 93 35.81 -5.27 2.45
N THR A 94 35.82 -5.02 3.75
CA THR A 94 34.70 -4.68 4.63
C THR A 94 33.97 -3.40 4.18
N SER A 95 33.04 -3.52 3.24
CA SER A 95 32.10 -2.46 2.87
C SER A 95 30.78 -3.10 2.44
N ALA A 96 29.73 -2.86 3.23
CA ALA A 96 28.37 -3.30 2.87
C ALA A 96 28.04 -2.72 1.49
N THR A 97 27.90 -3.59 0.48
CA THR A 97 27.55 -3.18 -0.87
C THR A 97 26.02 -3.16 -0.95
N SER A 98 25.41 -1.98 -0.96
CA SER A 98 23.98 -1.83 -1.21
C SER A 98 23.73 -1.91 -2.71
N THR A 99 22.83 -2.81 -3.12
CA THR A 99 22.36 -2.87 -4.51
C THR A 99 20.98 -2.22 -4.57
N ILE A 100 20.80 -1.27 -5.48
CA ILE A 100 19.50 -0.64 -5.72
C ILE A 100 18.82 -1.38 -6.85
N GLN A 101 17.68 -1.99 -6.56
CA GLN A 101 16.85 -2.63 -7.58
C GLN A 101 15.65 -1.73 -7.88
N SER A 102 15.34 -1.55 -9.16
CA SER A 102 14.19 -0.74 -9.60
C SER A 102 13.13 -1.64 -10.23
N LEU A 103 11.89 -1.46 -9.82
CA LEU A 103 10.71 -2.18 -10.29
C LEU A 103 9.69 -1.17 -10.81
N LYS A 104 9.08 -1.45 -11.95
CA LYS A 104 7.89 -0.74 -12.42
C LYS A 104 6.68 -1.42 -11.83
N VAL A 105 5.74 -0.63 -11.31
CA VAL A 105 4.50 -1.12 -10.70
C VAL A 105 3.33 -0.43 -11.41
N ARG A 106 2.30 -1.19 -11.75
CA ARG A 106 1.05 -0.67 -12.32
C ARG A 106 -0.14 -1.55 -11.97
N LEU A 107 -1.33 -1.20 -12.47
CA LEU A 107 -2.51 -2.04 -12.35
C LEU A 107 -2.73 -2.94 -13.57
N ARG A 108 -3.18 -4.16 -13.30
CA ARG A 108 -3.91 -5.01 -14.25
C ARG A 108 -5.39 -4.83 -14.04
N VAL A 109 -6.06 -4.27 -15.05
CA VAL A 109 -7.51 -4.10 -15.06
C VAL A 109 -8.18 -5.07 -16.05
N PRO A 110 -9.42 -5.53 -15.78
CA PRO A 110 -10.18 -6.33 -16.72
C PRO A 110 -10.53 -5.52 -17.99
N PRO A 111 -10.85 -6.19 -19.11
CA PRO A 111 -11.16 -5.52 -20.38
C PRO A 111 -12.26 -4.46 -20.28
N ALA A 112 -13.24 -4.65 -19.39
CA ALA A 112 -14.34 -3.70 -19.16
C ALA A 112 -13.85 -2.31 -18.73
N LEU A 113 -12.78 -2.25 -17.93
CA LEU A 113 -12.23 -1.02 -17.38
C LEU A 113 -11.16 -0.38 -18.27
N LYS A 114 -10.72 -1.03 -19.36
CA LYS A 114 -9.63 -0.50 -20.21
C LYS A 114 -9.99 0.76 -20.99
N LEU A 115 -11.29 0.98 -21.20
CA LEU A 115 -11.82 2.17 -21.88
C LEU A 115 -12.24 3.25 -20.88
N GLU A 116 -12.09 2.99 -19.58
CA GLU A 116 -12.48 3.89 -18.52
C GLU A 116 -11.25 4.60 -17.93
N GLU A 117 -11.48 5.76 -17.34
CA GLU A 117 -10.46 6.51 -16.62
C GLU A 117 -10.23 5.86 -15.25
N VAL A 118 -9.29 4.91 -15.22
CA VAL A 118 -8.86 4.23 -13.99
C VAL A 118 -7.63 4.92 -13.42
N GLN A 119 -7.79 5.48 -12.23
CA GLN A 119 -6.73 6.13 -11.46
C GLN A 119 -6.37 5.27 -10.25
N TYR A 120 -5.12 5.35 -9.79
CA TYR A 120 -4.69 4.57 -8.63
C TYR A 120 -3.57 5.22 -7.84
N VAL A 121 -3.52 4.87 -6.55
CA VAL A 121 -2.40 5.15 -5.66
C VAL A 121 -1.89 3.83 -5.12
N VAL A 122 -0.59 3.58 -5.26
CA VAL A 122 0.08 2.43 -4.66
C VAL A 122 0.78 2.89 -3.38
N GLU A 123 0.66 2.08 -2.33
CA GLU A 123 1.39 2.20 -1.08
C GLU A 123 2.41 1.06 -0.97
N VAL A 124 3.59 1.39 -0.46
CA VAL A 124 4.61 0.41 -0.07
C VAL A 124 4.82 0.40 1.44
N GLN A 125 4.75 -0.79 2.01
CA GLN A 125 5.06 -1.08 3.41
C GLN A 125 6.34 -1.89 3.46
N GLY A 126 7.38 -1.32 4.05
CA GLY A 126 8.69 -1.96 4.18
C GLY A 126 9.79 -0.92 4.42
N PRO A 127 10.85 -1.28 5.17
CA PRO A 127 11.91 -0.36 5.54
C PRO A 127 12.78 0.05 4.35
N HIS A 128 12.93 -0.82 3.35
CA HIS A 128 13.93 -0.68 2.29
C HIS A 128 13.38 -0.28 0.92
N ALA A 129 12.09 0.05 0.84
CA ALA A 129 11.42 0.36 -0.42
C ALA A 129 10.88 1.78 -0.44
N VAL A 130 11.11 2.50 -1.53
CA VAL A 130 10.63 3.87 -1.77
C VAL A 130 10.21 4.04 -3.21
N PHE A 131 9.13 4.77 -3.46
CA PHE A 131 8.82 5.19 -4.81
C PHE A 131 9.70 6.37 -5.22
N VAL A 132 10.09 6.37 -6.49
CA VAL A 132 10.88 7.41 -7.13
C VAL A 132 10.21 7.85 -8.42
N ASP A 133 10.61 9.01 -8.92
CA ASP A 133 10.15 9.61 -10.19
C ASP A 133 8.74 10.23 -10.12
N LEU A 134 7.96 10.14 -11.22
CA LEU A 134 6.65 10.76 -11.37
C LEU A 134 5.61 10.14 -10.45
N GLY A 135 4.68 10.97 -9.99
CA GLY A 135 3.56 10.55 -9.14
C GLY A 135 3.93 10.26 -7.69
N VAL A 136 5.20 10.37 -7.30
CA VAL A 136 5.64 10.14 -5.92
C VAL A 136 5.04 11.16 -4.97
N MET A 137 4.48 10.66 -3.87
CA MET A 137 3.92 11.47 -2.80
C MET A 137 5.01 11.91 -1.82
N CYS A 138 4.70 12.90 -0.98
CA CYS A 138 5.68 13.57 -0.11
C CYS A 138 6.44 12.68 0.90
N ASP A 139 5.95 11.47 1.15
CA ASP A 139 6.58 10.50 2.06
C ASP A 139 7.48 9.48 1.34
N GLY A 140 7.48 9.44 0.01
CA GLY A 140 8.17 8.42 -0.79
C GLY A 140 7.63 7.00 -0.60
N LYS A 141 6.54 6.82 0.17
CA LYS A 141 5.92 5.51 0.44
C LYS A 141 4.66 5.29 -0.39
N ARG A 142 4.19 6.33 -1.07
CA ARG A 142 3.07 6.24 -1.99
C ARG A 142 3.40 6.88 -3.32
N ALA A 143 2.78 6.38 -4.38
CA ALA A 143 2.83 6.98 -5.70
C ALA A 143 1.46 6.89 -6.39
N PHE A 144 1.10 7.97 -7.08
CA PHE A 144 -0.14 8.14 -7.83
C PHE A 144 0.09 7.99 -9.33
N SER A 145 -0.92 7.45 -10.03
CA SER A 145 -0.97 7.43 -11.48
C SER A 145 -2.39 7.66 -11.98
N ARG A 146 -2.48 8.40 -13.09
CA ARG A 146 -3.75 8.85 -13.69
C ARG A 146 -4.38 7.82 -14.63
N SER A 147 -3.62 6.81 -15.05
CA SER A 147 -4.07 5.75 -15.95
C SER A 147 -3.56 4.39 -15.51
N TYR A 148 -4.37 3.34 -15.63
CA TYR A 148 -4.00 1.99 -15.19
C TYR A 148 -2.73 1.43 -15.86
N ASP A 149 -2.43 1.87 -17.09
CA ASP A 149 -1.32 1.36 -17.91
C ASP A 149 -0.01 2.17 -17.75
N GLU A 150 -0.10 3.36 -17.16
CA GLU A 150 1.05 4.09 -16.64
C GLU A 150 1.63 3.36 -15.43
N HIS A 151 2.94 3.51 -15.24
CA HIS A 151 3.65 2.85 -14.15
C HIS A 151 4.30 3.85 -13.22
N VAL A 152 4.39 3.48 -11.96
CA VAL A 152 5.23 4.13 -10.95
C VAL A 152 6.50 3.32 -10.74
N VAL A 153 7.59 3.95 -10.29
CA VAL A 153 8.88 3.28 -10.11
C VAL A 153 9.15 3.08 -8.63
N LEU A 154 9.28 1.83 -8.22
CA LEU A 154 9.68 1.41 -6.88
C LEU A 154 11.18 1.10 -6.85
N GLN A 155 11.93 1.76 -5.99
CA GLN A 155 13.30 1.43 -5.67
C GLN A 155 13.39 0.65 -4.37
N ILE A 156 14.13 -0.46 -4.41
CA ILE A 156 14.39 -1.32 -3.28
C ILE A 156 15.90 -1.32 -3.01
N ASN A 157 16.28 -0.86 -1.83
CA ASN A 157 17.65 -0.87 -1.35
C ASN A 157 17.92 -2.21 -0.67
N THR A 158 18.49 -3.16 -1.41
CA THR A 158 18.90 -4.44 -0.83
C THR A 158 20.28 -4.26 -0.21
N SER A 159 20.35 -4.12 1.11
CA SER A 159 21.60 -4.25 1.84
C SER A 159 21.81 -5.73 2.17
N THR A 160 22.76 -6.38 1.52
CA THR A 160 23.27 -7.69 1.95
C THR A 160 24.09 -7.47 3.22
N THR A 161 23.42 -7.48 4.38
CA THR A 161 24.12 -7.71 5.64
C THR A 161 24.37 -9.21 5.71
N SER A 162 25.54 -9.63 5.24
CA SER A 162 26.00 -11.01 5.35
C SER A 162 26.27 -11.31 6.83
N GLU A 163 25.23 -11.47 7.64
CA GLU A 163 25.37 -12.03 8.99
C GLU A 163 25.49 -13.55 8.89
N GLU A 164 26.63 -13.98 8.34
CA GLU A 164 27.10 -15.36 8.40
C GLU A 164 27.61 -15.60 9.84
N ASN A 165 26.68 -15.79 10.78
CA ASN A 165 26.87 -16.50 12.06
C ASN A 165 25.62 -16.41 12.94
N ASP A 166 24.53 -17.10 12.59
CA ASP A 166 23.69 -17.65 13.67
C ASP A 166 23.02 -18.95 13.23
N THR A 167 23.40 -20.03 13.92
CA THR A 167 22.92 -21.38 13.66
C THR A 167 21.78 -21.69 14.61
N THR A 168 20.72 -20.86 14.63
CA THR A 168 19.65 -21.08 15.62
C THR A 168 18.28 -20.61 15.14
N THR A 169 17.44 -21.60 14.78
CA THR A 169 15.97 -21.63 14.85
C THR A 169 15.15 -20.62 14.04
N THR A 170 14.52 -21.15 12.99
CA THR A 170 13.18 -20.83 12.46
C THR A 170 12.32 -19.87 13.30
N THR A 171 12.46 -18.58 13.05
CA THR A 171 11.35 -17.62 13.12
C THR A 171 11.31 -16.94 11.78
N GLU A 172 10.16 -17.05 11.11
CA GLU A 172 9.86 -16.44 9.82
C GLU A 172 10.24 -14.96 9.88
N ASP A 173 11.26 -14.60 9.12
CA ASP A 173 11.87 -13.27 9.15
C ASP A 173 11.04 -12.33 8.26
N ASP A 174 9.78 -12.11 8.67
CA ASP A 174 8.81 -11.20 8.03
C ASP A 174 9.32 -9.74 7.97
N ASN A 175 10.45 -9.43 8.62
CA ASN A 175 11.02 -8.09 8.72
C ASN A 175 11.57 -7.55 7.39
N ASN A 176 11.88 -8.42 6.42
CA ASN A 176 12.45 -8.02 5.13
C ASN A 176 11.43 -8.01 3.98
N ASP A 177 10.21 -8.45 4.24
CA ASP A 177 9.16 -8.50 3.24
C ASP A 177 8.65 -7.08 2.91
N ILE A 178 8.50 -6.81 1.63
CA ILE A 178 7.97 -5.54 1.12
C ILE A 178 6.56 -5.79 0.64
N ARG A 179 5.58 -5.14 1.24
CA ARG A 179 4.16 -5.30 0.90
C ARG A 179 3.68 -4.12 0.08
N LEU A 180 3.00 -4.41 -1.03
CA LEU A 180 2.38 -3.42 -1.90
C LEU A 180 0.87 -3.60 -1.88
N LEU A 181 0.18 -2.48 -1.80
CA LEU A 181 -1.27 -2.39 -1.87
C LEU A 181 -1.63 -1.18 -2.71
N ALA A 182 -2.65 -1.28 -3.56
CA ALA A 182 -3.18 -0.12 -4.26
C ALA A 182 -4.64 0.13 -3.92
N GLY A 183 -5.00 1.40 -3.80
CA GLY A 183 -6.38 1.85 -3.91
C GLY A 183 -6.61 2.40 -5.32
N TRP A 184 -7.71 1.99 -5.92
CA TRP A 184 -8.05 2.34 -7.31
C TRP A 184 -9.52 2.75 -7.40
N ALA A 185 -9.81 3.62 -8.37
CA ALA A 185 -11.17 4.00 -8.73
C ALA A 185 -11.24 4.15 -10.25
N HIS A 186 -12.42 3.88 -10.80
CA HIS A 186 -12.74 4.17 -12.19
C HIS A 186 -13.79 5.28 -12.19
N THR A 187 -13.55 6.38 -12.92
CA THR A 187 -14.43 7.57 -12.88
C THR A 187 -14.68 8.06 -11.44
N TYR A 188 -15.77 8.79 -11.16
CA TYR A 188 -16.28 9.22 -9.83
C TYR A 188 -16.86 8.10 -8.96
N GLY A 189 -16.31 6.90 -9.10
CA GLY A 189 -16.71 5.70 -8.37
C GLY A 189 -16.06 5.58 -6.98
N PRO A 190 -16.55 4.64 -6.16
CA PRO A 190 -15.93 4.33 -4.88
C PRO A 190 -14.53 3.74 -5.06
N VAL A 191 -13.63 4.08 -4.15
CA VAL A 191 -12.27 3.51 -4.11
C VAL A 191 -12.34 2.07 -3.65
N SER A 192 -11.67 1.17 -4.37
CA SER A 192 -11.51 -0.24 -3.99
C SER A 192 -10.03 -0.56 -3.81
N LEU A 193 -9.72 -1.49 -2.90
CA LEU A 193 -8.36 -1.95 -2.68
C LEU A 193 -8.04 -3.15 -3.57
N THR A 194 -6.79 -3.27 -4.03
CA THR A 194 -6.26 -4.51 -4.63
C THR A 194 -5.95 -5.54 -3.55
N GLN A 195 -5.72 -6.79 -3.96
CA GLN A 195 -5.03 -7.72 -3.07
C GLN A 195 -3.61 -7.20 -2.76
N THR A 196 -3.11 -7.53 -1.57
CA THR A 196 -1.73 -7.20 -1.19
C THR A 196 -0.76 -8.11 -1.94
N MET A 197 0.24 -7.51 -2.57
CA MET A 197 1.37 -8.22 -3.18
C MET A 197 2.58 -8.15 -2.25
N THR A 198 3.24 -9.27 -2.00
CA THR A 198 4.44 -9.36 -1.16
C THR A 198 5.68 -9.61 -2.02
N ILE A 199 6.69 -8.76 -1.89
CA ILE A 199 7.99 -8.94 -2.51
C ILE A 199 8.93 -9.54 -1.47
N LYS A 200 9.37 -10.78 -1.70
CA LYS A 200 10.36 -11.47 -0.86
C LYS A 200 11.75 -11.34 -1.45
N GLN A 201 12.74 -11.10 -0.62
CA GLN A 201 14.14 -11.04 -1.05
C GLN A 201 14.78 -12.41 -0.85
N LYS A 202 15.36 -12.99 -1.91
CA LYS A 202 16.06 -14.26 -1.85
C LYS A 202 17.50 -14.10 -2.32
N ALA A 203 18.43 -14.33 -1.41
CA ALA A 203 19.85 -14.42 -1.74
C ALA A 203 20.08 -15.65 -2.61
N VAL A 204 20.78 -15.47 -3.75
CA VAL A 204 21.26 -16.57 -4.56
C VAL A 204 22.68 -16.89 -4.11
N ASP A 205 22.87 -18.04 -3.47
CA ASP A 205 24.20 -18.56 -3.17
C ASP A 205 24.91 -18.90 -4.48
N SER A 206 25.88 -18.06 -4.87
CA SER A 206 26.77 -18.34 -5.99
C SER A 206 27.76 -19.45 -5.61
N LYS A 207 27.27 -20.70 -5.49
CA LYS A 207 28.11 -21.90 -5.52
C LYS A 207 28.20 -22.39 -6.97
N ILE A 208 28.80 -21.58 -7.83
CA ILE A 208 29.12 -21.97 -9.20
C ILE A 208 30.62 -21.78 -9.34
N GLY A 209 31.43 -22.84 -9.15
CA GLY A 209 32.85 -22.76 -9.45
C GLY A 209 33.84 -23.69 -8.75
N GLU A 210 33.44 -24.72 -8.01
CA GLU A 210 34.38 -25.75 -7.53
C GLU A 210 33.83 -27.16 -7.82
N GLU A 211 33.67 -27.50 -9.10
CA GLU A 211 33.81 -28.90 -9.52
C GLU A 211 34.15 -28.95 -11.02
N LEU A 212 35.35 -29.46 -11.27
CA LEU A 212 35.99 -29.92 -12.53
C LEU A 212 36.77 -28.90 -13.37
#